data_AF-A0A961KKD4-F1
#
_entry.id   AF-A0A961KKD4-F1
#
_cell.length_a   1.000
_cell.length_b   1.000
_cell.length_c   1.000
_cell.angle_alpha   90.00
_cell.angle_beta   90.00
_cell.angle_gamma   90.00
#
_symmetry.space_group_name_H-M   'P 1'
#
loop_
_entity.id
_entity.type
_entity.pdbx_description
1 polymer ?
#
loop_
_entity_poly.entity_id
_entity_poly.type
_entity_poly.pdbx_seq_one_letter_code
_entity_poly.pdbx_strand_id
1 'polypeptide(L)' 'MVRRKIRDMERMVGRDVFLAEIRRRGFTAVENAGQIIVFCNAEPVRLMASGQRTFTESSSPNPQQDLSADFL' A
#
# COMPACT_ATOMS: atom_id res chain seq x y z
N MET A 1 -18.54 -0.48 5.56
CA MET A 1 -17.17 -0.76 6.03
C MET A 1 -17.14 -0.62 7.55
N VAL A 2 -16.64 -1.60 8.28
CA VAL A 2 -16.44 -1.47 9.73
C VAL A 2 -14.98 -1.11 9.95
N ARG A 3 -14.69 0.12 10.40
CA ARG A 3 -13.36 0.49 10.88
C ARG A 3 -13.27 0.17 12.38
N ARG A 4 -12.85 -1.04 12.75
CA ARG A 4 -12.42 -1.32 14.12
C ARG A 4 -10.90 -1.35 14.17
N LYS A 5 -10.30 -0.73 15.20
CA LYS A 5 -8.86 -0.83 15.46
C LYS A 5 -8.52 -2.30 15.67
N ILE A 6 -7.86 -2.91 14.68
CA ILE A 6 -7.31 -4.27 14.74
C ILE A 6 -6.30 -4.44 15.89
N ARG A 7 -5.70 -3.32 16.34
CA ARG A 7 -4.75 -3.27 17.46
C ARG A 7 -5.29 -3.84 18.77
N ASP A 8 -6.61 -3.88 19.00
CA ASP A 8 -7.19 -4.45 20.23
C ASP A 8 -7.45 -5.97 20.15
N MET A 9 -7.49 -6.55 18.95
CA MET A 9 -7.84 -7.97 18.75
C MET A 9 -6.62 -8.84 18.41
N GLU A 10 -5.59 -8.30 17.77
CA GLU A 10 -4.31 -9.02 17.56
C GLU A 10 -3.55 -9.27 18.86
N ARG A 11 -3.71 -8.41 19.88
CA ARG A 11 -2.98 -8.51 21.15
C ARG A 11 -3.52 -9.59 22.11
N MET A 12 -4.72 -10.15 21.86
CA MET A 12 -5.38 -11.11 22.78
C MET A 12 -5.51 -12.55 22.25
N VAL A 13 -5.41 -12.81 20.93
CA VAL A 13 -5.73 -14.14 20.35
C VAL A 13 -4.70 -14.67 19.32
N GLY A 14 -3.86 -13.81 18.76
CA GLY A 14 -2.85 -14.19 17.74
C GLY A 14 -3.37 -14.13 16.30
N ARG A 15 -2.47 -13.86 15.36
CA ARG A 15 -2.76 -13.62 13.93
C ARG A 15 -3.43 -14.82 13.24
N ASP A 16 -3.01 -16.05 13.57
CA ASP A 16 -3.53 -17.26 12.92
C ASP A 16 -4.98 -17.55 13.26
N VAL A 17 -5.37 -17.34 14.52
CA VAL A 17 -6.75 -17.53 14.98
C VAL A 17 -7.67 -16.49 14.33
N PHE A 18 -7.19 -15.25 14.20
CA PHE A 18 -7.92 -14.21 13.49
C PHE A 18 -8.14 -14.57 12.01
N LEU A 19 -7.09 -15.01 11.31
CA LEU A 19 -7.21 -15.42 9.90
C LEU A 19 -8.12 -16.64 9.74
N ALA A 20 -8.14 -17.57 10.70
CA ALA A 20 -9.06 -18.69 10.71
C ALA A 20 -10.53 -18.22 10.82
N GLU A 21 -10.82 -17.26 11.70
CA GLU A 21 -12.17 -16.70 11.83
C GLU A 21 -12.62 -15.90 10.60
N ILE A 22 -11.71 -15.14 9.98
CA ILE A 22 -11.95 -14.45 8.71
C ILE A 22 -12.40 -15.45 7.64
N ARG A 23 -11.63 -16.55 7.47
CA ARG A 23 -11.94 -17.63 6.52
C ARG A 23 -13.28 -18.30 6.85
N ARG A 24 -13.52 -18.61 8.12
CA ARG A 24 -14.77 -19.25 8.59
C ARG A 24 -16.01 -18.42 8.26
N ARG A 25 -15.89 -17.09 8.27
CA ARG A 25 -16.98 -16.15 7.96
C ARG A 25 -17.11 -15.84 6.46
N GLY A 26 -16.23 -16.37 5.61
CA GLY A 26 -16.20 -16.07 4.18
C GLY A 26 -15.78 -14.64 3.87
N PHE A 27 -14.99 -14.02 4.74
CA PHE A 27 -14.48 -12.66 4.57
C PHE A 27 -13.09 -12.67 3.95
N THR A 28 -12.69 -11.53 3.38
CA THR A 28 -11.35 -11.34 2.83
C THR A 28 -10.55 -10.39 3.74
N ALA A 29 -9.32 -10.76 4.08
CA ALA A 29 -8.36 -9.89 4.77
C ALA A 29 -7.16 -9.60 3.88
N VAL A 30 -6.71 -8.35 3.85
CA VAL A 30 -5.52 -7.89 3.08
C VAL A 30 -4.55 -7.21 4.05
N GLU A 31 -3.26 -7.48 3.90
CA GLU A 31 -2.20 -6.81 4.65
C GLU A 31 -1.52 -5.73 3.80
N ASN A 32 -1.34 -4.54 4.36
CA ASN A 32 -0.60 -3.43 3.75
C ASN A 32 0.11 -2.62 4.84
N ALA A 33 1.44 -2.45 4.71
CA ALA A 33 2.26 -1.66 5.64
C ALA A 33 2.05 -2.02 7.13
N GLY A 34 1.90 -3.33 7.44
CA GLY A 34 1.68 -3.83 8.79
C GLY A 34 0.27 -3.58 9.34
N GLN A 35 -0.67 -3.16 8.49
CA GLN A 35 -2.08 -3.05 8.82
C GLN A 35 -2.86 -4.15 8.10
N ILE A 36 -3.79 -4.80 8.80
CA ILE A 36 -4.77 -5.67 8.17
C ILE A 36 -6.03 -4.86 7.85
N ILE A 37 -6.65 -5.13 6.71
CA ILE A 37 -7.92 -4.54 6.27
C ILE A 37 -8.88 -5.70 5.99
N VAL A 38 -10.09 -5.66 6.54
CA VAL A 38 -11.09 -6.74 6.40
C VAL A 38 -12.28 -6.27 5.57
N PHE A 39 -12.60 -7.04 4.54
CA PHE A 39 -13.81 -6.93 3.75
C PHE A 39 -14.84 -7.93 4.28
N CYS A 40 -15.93 -7.43 4.89
CA CYS A 40 -16.99 -8.25 5.50
C CYS A 40 -18.02 -8.79 4.47
N ASN A 41 -17.62 -8.93 3.21
CA ASN A 41 -18.39 -9.56 2.16
C ASN A 41 -17.56 -10.69 1.55
N ALA A 42 -18.24 -11.60 0.85
CA ALA A 42 -17.61 -12.72 0.16
C ALA A 42 -17.18 -12.38 -1.28
N GLU A 43 -17.22 -11.09 -1.65
CA GLU A 43 -16.87 -10.63 -2.98
C GLU A 43 -15.35 -10.47 -3.13
N PRO A 44 -14.79 -10.74 -4.31
CA PRO A 44 -13.35 -10.60 -4.54
C PRO A 44 -12.91 -9.13 -4.47
N VAL A 45 -11.74 -8.90 -3.86
CA VAL A 45 -11.13 -7.56 -3.81
C VAL A 45 -10.44 -7.28 -5.14
N ARG A 46 -10.80 -6.17 -5.79
CA ARG A 46 -10.21 -5.74 -7.06
C ARG A 46 -9.53 -4.38 -6.89
N LEU A 47 -8.24 -4.31 -7.21
CA LEU A 47 -7.49 -3.05 -7.18
C LEU A 47 -7.89 -2.19 -8.40
N MET A 48 -8.55 -1.06 -8.16
CA MET A 48 -9.01 -0.16 -9.24
C MET A 48 -7.93 0.81 -9.71
N ALA A 49 -7.03 1.21 -8.82
CA ALA A 49 -5.92 2.11 -9.09
C ALA A 49 -4.78 1.83 -8.13
N SER A 50 -3.54 2.00 -8.60
CA SER A 50 -2.35 2.02 -7.75
C SER A 50 -1.73 3.41 -7.85
N GLY A 51 -1.23 3.94 -6.73
CA GLY A 51 -0.54 5.23 -6.75
C GLY A 51 0.72 5.11 -7.61
N GLN A 52 0.95 6.09 -8.49
CA GLN A 52 2.24 6.18 -9.16
C GLN A 52 3.30 6.43 -8.10
N ARG A 53 4.22 5.49 -7.89
CA ARG A 53 5.51 5.84 -7.29
C ARG A 53 6.16 6.76 -8.31
N THR A 54 6.02 8.07 -8.12
CA THR A 54 6.84 9.07 -8.79
C THR A 54 8.27 8.77 -8.39
N PHE A 55 8.96 7.98 -9.21
CA PHE A 55 10.40 8.05 -9.27
C PHE A 55 10.68 9.47 -9.76
N THR A 56 11.04 10.35 -8.84
CA THR A 56 11.66 11.62 -9.20
C THR A 56 12.96 11.26 -9.92
N GLU A 57 12.90 11.14 -11.23
CA GLU A 57 14.06 11.27 -12.09
C GLU A 57 14.68 12.61 -11.72
N SER A 58 15.85 12.54 -11.10
CA SER A 58 16.76 13.64 -10.89
C SER A 58 17.25 14.14 -12.25
N SER A 59 16.40 14.80 -13.01
CA SER A 59 16.79 15.68 -14.10
C SER A 59 17.16 17.03 -13.49
N SER A 60 18.31 17.07 -12.82
CA SER A 60 19.00 18.34 -12.61
C SER A 60 19.40 18.90 -13.98
N PRO A 61 19.15 20.18 -14.29
CA PRO A 61 19.74 20.80 -15.47
C PRO A 61 21.27 20.82 -15.28
N ASN A 62 22.00 20.24 -16.22
CA ASN A 62 23.46 20.24 -16.24
C ASN A 62 23.97 21.69 -16.45
N PRO A 63 24.70 22.31 -15.51
CA PRO A 63 25.18 23.69 -15.67
C PRO A 63 26.38 23.84 -16.63
N GLN A 64 26.81 22.78 -17.32
CA GLN A 64 28.09 22.76 -18.06
C GLN A 64 27.95 22.67 -19.59
N GLN A 65 26.78 22.93 -20.16
CA GLN A 65 26.59 22.94 -21.63
C GLN A 65 26.35 24.32 -22.24
N ASP A 66 26.92 25.37 -21.65
CA ASP A 66 26.89 26.71 -22.26
C ASP A 66 28.19 27.48 -22.04
N LEU A 67 29.31 26.92 -22.51
CA LEU A 67 30.58 27.65 -22.67
C LEU A 67 31.28 27.17 -23.96
N SER A 68 30.60 27.28 -25.10
CA SER A 68 31.24 27.15 -26.42
C SER A 68 30.40 27.79 -27.52
N ALA A 69 30.20 29.11 -27.47
CA ALA A 69 29.67 29.85 -28.61
C ALA A 69 30.12 31.32 -28.75
N ASP A 70 31.09 31.81 -27.96
CA ASP A 70 31.57 33.21 -28.04
C ASP A 70 33.08 33.32 -28.29
N PHE A 71 33.62 32.52 -29.21
CA PHE A 71 34.95 32.75 -29.76
C PHE A 71 34.98 32.46 -31.27
N LEU A 72 34.34 33.33 -32.05
CA LEU A 72 34.78 33.73 -33.40
C LEU A 72 34.27 35.14 -33.70
#